data_AF-A0A9W8D2L2-F1
#
_entry.id   AF-A0A9W8D2L2-F1
#
_cell.length_a   1.000
_cell.length_b   1.000
_cell.length_c   1.000
_cell.angle_alpha   90.00
_cell.angle_beta   90.00
_cell.angle_gamma   90.00
#
_symmetry.space_group_name_H-M   'P 1'
#
loop_
_entity.id
_entity.type
_entity.pdbx_description
1 polymer ?
#
loop_
_entity_poly.entity_id
_entity_poly.type
_entity_poly.pdbx_seq_one_letter_code
_entity_poly.pdbx_strand_id
1 'polypeptide(L)'
;MMDVLLKHSVRPEDAQKEKQFHLRFLMSPAEVVYSGGQSVRFQTNVLEGLPESARAVSTNNCVDVPCAMALRSVGYASMALCGVPFDNVRRIVPNIAGRVVQNGDAVRGMYVAGWLKRGPVGVIATTMQDAYRTADALVMDLESGSIRNPLASSTSSTSSTSSIDAMLAQTRVAKTSVSYDDWLRIDAHEIAVGVAHNKPREKLTSVNEMLDVIGCSKDQ
;
A
#
# COMPACT_ATOMS: atom_id res chain seq x y z
N MET A 1 11.21 18.83 10.21
CA MET A 1 11.96 17.55 10.18
C MET A 1 13.37 17.73 10.74
N MET A 2 14.15 18.72 10.29
CA MET A 2 15.46 19.05 10.88
C MET A 2 15.40 19.36 12.38
N ASP A 3 14.37 20.04 12.88
CA ASP A 3 14.25 20.31 14.34
C ASP A 3 14.06 19.04 15.18
N VAL A 4 13.40 18.02 14.63
CA VAL A 4 13.26 16.71 15.31
C VAL A 4 14.60 16.00 15.35
N LEU A 5 15.38 16.10 14.27
CA LEU A 5 16.73 15.52 14.17
C LEU A 5 17.71 16.21 15.12
N LEU A 6 17.69 17.55 15.19
CA LEU A 6 18.51 18.34 16.12
C LEU A 6 18.12 18.11 17.58
N LYS A 7 16.82 17.98 17.87
CA LYS A 7 16.33 17.69 19.23
C LYS A 7 16.80 16.34 19.78
N HIS A 8 17.13 15.39 18.91
CA HIS A 8 17.60 14.04 19.26
C HIS A 8 19.03 13.77 18.78
N SER A 9 19.77 14.80 18.32
CA SER A 9 21.18 14.66 17.99
C SER A 9 22.01 14.53 19.27
N VAL A 10 23.03 13.68 19.21
CA VAL A 10 23.85 13.19 20.33
C VAL A 10 24.26 14.32 21.28
N ARG A 11 23.89 14.18 22.56
CA ARG A 11 24.60 14.86 23.66
C ARG A 11 25.79 13.99 24.05
N PRO A 12 26.93 14.56 24.45
CA PRO A 12 28.14 13.79 24.80
C PRO A 12 27.91 12.65 25.82
N GLU A 13 26.90 12.82 26.68
CA GLU A 13 26.44 11.88 27.70
C GLU A 13 25.64 10.65 27.18
N ASP A 14 25.21 10.64 25.92
CA ASP A 14 24.46 9.53 25.31
C ASP A 14 25.37 8.45 24.67
N ALA A 15 26.68 8.69 24.56
CA ALA A 15 27.62 7.77 23.91
C ALA A 15 27.81 6.43 24.66
N GLN A 16 27.31 6.30 25.90
CA GLN A 16 27.44 5.12 26.74
C GLN A 16 26.17 4.21 26.77
N LYS A 17 25.13 4.52 25.99
CA LYS A 17 23.90 3.69 25.98
C LYS A 17 24.07 2.41 25.15
N GLU A 18 23.50 1.31 25.65
CA GLU A 18 23.54 -0.03 25.04
C GLU A 18 22.85 -0.09 23.66
N LYS A 19 21.82 0.74 23.44
CA LYS A 19 21.10 0.83 22.15
C LYS A 19 21.34 2.18 21.51
N GLN A 20 21.76 2.15 20.25
CA GLN A 20 22.09 3.34 19.47
C GLN A 20 21.32 3.35 18.16
N PHE A 21 20.92 4.55 17.71
CA PHE A 21 20.29 4.79 16.43
C PHE A 21 21.10 5.84 15.67
N HIS A 22 21.46 5.52 14.43
CA HIS A 22 22.32 6.36 13.60
C HIS A 22 21.60 6.71 12.31
N LEU A 23 21.61 8.00 11.94
CA LEU A 23 21.20 8.45 10.62
C LEU A 23 22.44 8.73 9.80
N ARG A 24 22.63 7.95 8.73
CA ARG A 24 23.72 8.12 7.77
C ARG A 24 23.14 8.58 6.44
N PHE A 25 23.63 9.71 5.96
CA PHE A 25 23.17 10.34 4.71
C PHE A 25 24.18 10.13 3.59
N LEU A 26 23.76 10.42 2.35
CA LEU A 26 24.61 10.34 1.17
C LEU A 26 25.23 8.95 0.97
N MET A 27 24.44 7.91 1.19
CA MET A 27 24.85 6.53 1.01
C MET A 27 23.77 5.78 0.24
N SER A 28 24.16 5.08 -0.83
CA SER A 28 23.29 4.19 -1.60
C SER A 28 23.71 2.74 -1.40
N PRO A 29 22.81 1.80 -1.08
CA PRO A 29 23.16 0.39 -0.94
C PRO A 29 23.58 -0.18 -2.30
N ALA A 30 24.74 -0.83 -2.35
CA ALA A 30 25.30 -1.41 -3.58
C ALA A 30 25.23 -2.94 -3.56
N GLU A 31 25.56 -3.57 -2.44
CA GLU A 31 25.67 -5.03 -2.36
C GLU A 31 25.44 -5.53 -0.93
N VAL A 32 24.83 -6.71 -0.77
CA VAL A 32 24.83 -7.44 0.51
C VAL A 32 26.01 -8.42 0.48
N VAL A 33 26.95 -8.23 1.40
CA VAL A 33 28.23 -8.95 1.42
C VAL A 33 28.21 -10.02 2.51
N TYR A 34 28.66 -11.22 2.15
CA TYR A 34 28.74 -12.38 3.05
C TYR A 34 30.18 -12.89 3.28
N SER A 35 31.16 -12.40 2.51
CA SER A 35 32.56 -12.80 2.64
C SER A 35 33.24 -12.07 3.79
N GLY A 36 33.63 -12.79 4.84
CA GLY A 36 34.32 -12.22 6.02
C GLY A 36 33.40 -11.60 7.07
N GLY A 37 32.08 -11.77 6.94
CA GLY A 37 31.05 -11.26 7.84
C GLY A 37 29.76 -10.94 7.10
N GLN A 38 28.71 -10.58 7.83
CA GLN A 38 27.45 -10.08 7.26
C GLN A 38 27.49 -8.55 7.27
N SER A 39 27.45 -7.93 6.09
CA SER A 39 27.43 -6.47 5.94
C SER A 39 26.65 -6.04 4.71
N VAL A 40 26.29 -4.76 4.67
CA VAL A 40 25.82 -4.11 3.44
C VAL A 40 26.88 -3.12 3.00
N ARG A 41 27.34 -3.26 1.77
CA ARG A 41 28.21 -2.30 1.09
C ARG A 41 27.39 -1.15 0.57
N PHE A 42 27.79 0.06 0.94
CA PHE A 42 27.20 1.28 0.43
C PHE A 42 28.21 2.05 -0.42
N GLN A 43 27.76 2.62 -1.52
CA GLN A 43 28.48 3.70 -2.20
C GLN A 43 28.19 5.02 -1.50
N THR A 44 29.23 5.84 -1.31
CA THR A 44 29.06 7.20 -0.80
C THR A 44 28.71 8.14 -1.96
N ASN A 45 27.85 9.12 -1.70
CA ASN A 45 27.30 10.02 -2.70
C ASN A 45 27.71 11.48 -2.41
N VAL A 46 27.65 12.30 -3.43
CA VAL A 46 27.61 13.77 -3.32
C VAL A 46 26.28 14.28 -3.88
N LEU A 47 25.87 15.49 -3.48
CA LEU A 47 24.71 16.15 -4.07
C LEU A 47 25.16 17.01 -5.25
N GLU A 48 24.53 16.81 -6.41
CA GLU A 48 24.72 17.65 -7.59
C GLU A 48 23.40 18.29 -8.00
N GLY A 49 23.48 19.53 -8.52
CA GLY A 49 22.33 20.33 -8.95
C GLY A 49 21.88 21.37 -7.93
N LEU A 50 20.80 22.08 -8.25
CA LEU A 50 20.19 23.09 -7.38
C LEU A 50 19.46 22.44 -6.20
N PRO A 51 19.32 23.09 -5.03
CA PRO A 51 18.75 22.49 -3.83
C PRO A 51 17.40 21.77 -4.01
N GLU A 52 16.50 22.31 -4.82
CA GLU A 52 15.16 21.72 -5.05
C GLU A 52 15.15 20.55 -6.04
N SER A 53 16.21 20.42 -6.84
CA SER A 53 16.37 19.38 -7.87
C SER A 53 17.61 18.53 -7.64
N ALA A 54 18.23 18.64 -6.46
CA ALA A 54 19.50 18.02 -6.16
C ALA A 54 19.36 16.50 -6.23
N ARG A 55 20.36 15.83 -6.80
CA ARG A 55 20.39 14.37 -6.91
C ARG A 55 21.63 13.85 -6.24
N ALA A 56 21.48 12.69 -5.59
CA ALA A 56 22.61 11.94 -5.09
C ALA A 56 23.35 11.28 -6.26
N VAL A 57 24.62 11.61 -6.43
CA VAL A 57 25.51 11.04 -7.44
C VAL A 57 26.56 10.21 -6.72
N SER A 58 26.66 8.92 -7.07
CA SER A 58 27.64 8.02 -6.47
C SER A 58 29.05 8.48 -6.76
N THR A 59 29.89 8.44 -5.74
CA THR A 59 31.34 8.51 -5.88
C THR A 59 31.92 7.11 -6.10
N ASN A 60 33.24 7.02 -6.31
CA ASN A 60 33.95 5.74 -6.39
C ASN A 60 34.27 5.12 -5.02
N ASN A 61 33.90 5.79 -3.91
CA ASN A 61 34.20 5.32 -2.56
C ASN A 61 33.06 4.47 -2.00
N CYS A 62 33.42 3.33 -1.41
CA CYS A 62 32.49 2.42 -0.74
C CYS A 62 32.79 2.31 0.76
N VAL A 63 31.74 2.04 1.54
CA VAL A 63 31.82 1.75 2.97
C VAL A 63 30.97 0.54 3.27
N ASP A 64 31.58 -0.47 3.90
CA ASP A 64 30.86 -1.67 4.36
C ASP A 64 30.33 -1.40 5.77
N VAL A 65 29.03 -1.62 5.98
CA VAL A 65 28.37 -1.48 7.28
C VAL A 65 28.01 -2.87 7.79
N PRO A 66 28.68 -3.38 8.84
CA PRO A 66 28.35 -4.67 9.44
C PRO A 66 26.91 -4.69 9.95
N CYS A 67 26.15 -5.70 9.57
CA CYS A 67 24.78 -5.89 10.04
C CYS A 67 24.32 -7.33 9.85
N ALA A 68 23.55 -7.84 10.82
CA ALA A 68 22.90 -9.16 10.70
C ALA A 68 21.56 -9.11 9.96
N MET A 69 20.99 -7.91 9.77
CA MET A 69 19.69 -7.71 9.14
C MET A 69 19.66 -6.38 8.38
N ALA A 70 19.14 -6.42 7.15
CA ALA A 70 18.90 -5.26 6.33
C ALA A 70 17.39 -5.16 5.98
N LEU A 71 16.78 -4.03 6.33
CA LEU A 71 15.37 -3.76 6.06
C LEU A 71 15.25 -2.65 5.02
N ARG A 72 14.70 -2.97 3.84
CA ARG A 72 14.52 -2.00 2.77
C ARG A 72 13.22 -1.21 2.94
N SER A 73 13.33 0.09 3.21
CA SER A 73 12.20 1.01 3.34
C SER A 73 12.29 2.16 2.32
N VAL A 74 12.31 1.83 1.03
CA VAL A 74 12.44 2.79 -0.10
C VAL A 74 11.13 3.07 -0.84
N GLY A 75 10.01 2.78 -0.19
CA GLY A 75 8.66 2.92 -0.76
C GLY A 75 8.09 1.61 -1.30
N TYR A 76 6.83 1.69 -1.73
CA TYR A 76 6.07 0.60 -2.33
C TYR A 76 5.91 0.82 -3.84
N ALA A 77 5.35 -0.16 -4.53
CA ALA A 77 4.94 -0.02 -5.92
C ALA A 77 3.65 -0.81 -6.14
N SER A 78 2.69 -0.24 -6.86
CA SER A 78 1.47 -0.96 -7.22
C SER A 78 1.78 -2.12 -8.18
N MET A 79 0.88 -3.09 -8.24
CA MET A 79 0.94 -4.19 -9.22
C MET A 79 -0.15 -4.01 -10.28
N ALA A 80 0.15 -4.40 -11.51
CA ALA A 80 -0.82 -4.38 -12.59
C ALA A 80 -1.94 -5.41 -12.33
N LEU A 81 -3.19 -5.02 -12.60
CA LEU A 81 -4.35 -5.91 -12.56
C LEU A 81 -4.75 -6.29 -13.99
N CYS A 82 -5.10 -7.55 -14.21
CA CYS A 82 -5.57 -8.02 -15.50
C CYS A 82 -6.79 -7.22 -15.95
N GLY A 83 -6.79 -6.74 -17.20
CA GLY A 83 -7.88 -5.92 -17.76
C GLY A 83 -7.86 -4.44 -17.35
N VAL A 84 -6.89 -3.99 -16.55
CA VAL A 84 -6.76 -2.58 -16.14
C VAL A 84 -5.49 -1.95 -16.76
N PRO A 85 -5.58 -0.78 -17.42
CA PRO A 85 -4.42 -0.04 -17.91
C PRO A 85 -3.42 0.25 -16.79
N PHE A 86 -2.12 0.12 -17.07
CA PHE A 86 -1.08 0.29 -16.06
C PHE A 86 0.17 0.95 -16.63
N ASP A 87 0.66 2.00 -15.96
CA ASP A 87 1.94 2.63 -16.25
C ASP A 87 3.04 1.87 -15.50
N ASN A 88 3.84 1.10 -16.22
CA ASN A 88 4.92 0.30 -15.63
C ASN A 88 6.07 1.13 -15.06
N VAL A 89 6.24 2.38 -15.51
CA VAL A 89 7.29 3.29 -15.03
C VAL A 89 6.84 3.98 -13.75
N ARG A 90 5.66 4.60 -13.76
CA ARG A 90 5.11 5.31 -12.61
C ARG A 90 4.45 4.40 -11.57
N ARG A 91 4.17 3.13 -11.93
CA ARG A 91 3.52 2.11 -11.10
C ARG A 91 2.14 2.53 -10.59
N ILE A 92 1.35 3.14 -11.47
CA ILE A 92 -0.02 3.62 -11.22
C ILE A 92 -0.94 3.24 -12.37
N VAL A 93 -2.25 3.35 -12.16
CA VAL A 93 -3.24 3.34 -13.24
C VAL A 93 -3.31 4.74 -13.86
N PRO A 94 -3.04 4.91 -15.16
CA PRO A 94 -3.14 6.20 -15.84
C PRO A 94 -4.55 6.77 -15.69
N ASN A 95 -4.66 8.04 -15.28
CA ASN A 95 -5.96 8.66 -15.02
C ASN A 95 -5.94 10.19 -15.16
N ILE A 96 -7.12 10.76 -15.39
CA ILE A 96 -7.39 12.20 -15.34
C ILE A 96 -8.44 12.45 -14.27
N ALA A 97 -8.06 13.14 -13.20
CA ALA A 97 -8.93 13.40 -12.04
C ALA A 97 -9.60 12.12 -11.46
N GLY A 98 -8.95 10.96 -11.58
CA GLY A 98 -9.48 9.67 -11.13
C GLY A 98 -10.20 8.85 -12.20
N ARG A 99 -10.54 9.42 -13.37
CA ARG A 99 -11.07 8.65 -14.53
C ARG A 99 -9.93 7.90 -15.20
N VAL A 100 -10.03 6.59 -15.32
CA VAL A 100 -8.95 5.78 -15.92
C VAL A 100 -8.83 6.08 -17.42
N VAL A 101 -7.60 6.15 -17.91
CA VAL A 101 -7.28 6.45 -19.32
C VAL A 101 -6.51 5.30 -19.96
N GLN A 102 -6.82 4.98 -21.21
CA GLN A 102 -6.10 4.05 -22.05
C GLN A 102 -5.91 4.67 -23.44
N ASN A 103 -4.67 4.69 -23.94
CA ASN A 103 -4.33 5.24 -25.26
C ASN A 103 -4.80 6.70 -25.49
N GLY A 104 -4.93 7.49 -24.42
CA GLY A 104 -5.38 8.88 -24.47
C GLY A 104 -6.89 9.07 -24.21
N ASP A 105 -7.68 8.00 -24.26
CA ASP A 105 -9.13 8.06 -24.06
C ASP A 105 -9.55 7.55 -22.69
N ALA A 106 -10.63 8.13 -22.15
CA ALA A 106 -11.21 7.68 -20.90
C ALA A 106 -11.86 6.29 -21.05
N VAL A 107 -11.52 5.37 -20.15
CA VAL A 107 -12.20 4.08 -20.04
C VAL A 107 -13.50 4.29 -19.27
N ARG A 108 -14.61 4.34 -20.03
CA ARG A 108 -15.95 4.65 -19.49
C ARG A 108 -16.33 3.75 -18.31
N GLY A 109 -16.69 4.36 -17.19
CA GLY A 109 -17.14 3.65 -15.98
C GLY A 109 -16.01 3.11 -15.10
N MET A 110 -14.74 3.37 -15.43
CA MET A 110 -13.60 2.92 -14.64
C MET A 110 -12.87 4.09 -13.98
N TYR A 111 -12.73 4.00 -12.66
CA TYR A 111 -12.13 5.04 -11.82
C TYR A 111 -11.05 4.45 -10.91
N VAL A 112 -10.14 5.30 -10.45
CA VAL A 112 -9.07 4.93 -9.52
C VAL A 112 -8.88 6.02 -8.45
N ALA A 113 -8.54 5.59 -7.24
CA ALA A 113 -8.25 6.46 -6.10
C ALA A 113 -7.06 5.94 -5.28
N GLY A 114 -6.54 6.78 -4.40
CA GLY A 114 -5.48 6.44 -3.46
C GLY A 114 -4.12 6.18 -4.11
N TRP A 115 -3.36 5.24 -3.55
CA TRP A 115 -2.00 4.96 -4.02
C TRP A 115 -1.95 4.40 -5.44
N LEU A 116 -2.97 3.64 -5.87
CA LEU A 116 -3.04 3.15 -7.25
C LEU A 116 -3.22 4.29 -8.27
N LYS A 117 -3.76 5.44 -7.83
CA LYS A 117 -3.94 6.66 -8.64
C LYS A 117 -2.70 7.56 -8.67
N ARG A 118 -2.07 7.79 -7.50
CA ARG A 118 -1.06 8.84 -7.31
C ARG A 118 0.34 8.35 -6.96
N GLY A 119 0.50 7.05 -6.70
CA GLY A 119 1.70 6.46 -6.13
C GLY A 119 1.67 6.43 -4.59
N PRO A 120 2.60 5.70 -3.96
CA PRO A 120 2.58 5.39 -2.53
C PRO A 120 3.21 6.50 -1.69
N VAL A 121 2.64 7.70 -1.80
CA VAL A 121 3.04 8.90 -1.06
C VAL A 121 1.81 9.53 -0.42
N GLY A 122 2.00 10.07 0.78
CA GLY A 122 0.95 10.77 1.53
C GLY A 122 0.43 9.97 2.73
N VAL A 123 -0.22 10.71 3.64
CA VAL A 123 -0.85 10.16 4.85
C VAL A 123 -2.33 9.84 4.60
N ILE A 124 -2.99 9.17 5.55
CA ILE A 124 -4.40 8.77 5.46
C ILE A 124 -5.31 9.93 5.03
N ALA A 125 -5.14 11.12 5.62
CA ALA A 125 -5.93 12.31 5.28
C ALA A 125 -5.78 12.71 3.79
N THR A 126 -4.57 12.62 3.25
CA THR A 126 -4.34 12.95 1.83
C THR A 126 -4.97 11.91 0.89
N THR A 127 -5.02 10.64 1.29
CA THR A 127 -5.71 9.56 0.55
C THR A 127 -7.23 9.75 0.60
N MET A 128 -7.77 10.14 1.75
CA MET A 128 -9.20 10.43 1.91
C MET A 128 -9.66 11.56 0.99
N GLN A 129 -8.95 12.69 0.98
CA GLN A 129 -9.29 13.82 0.09
C GLN A 129 -9.20 13.46 -1.39
N ASP A 130 -8.26 12.59 -1.76
CA ASP A 130 -8.15 12.09 -3.13
C ASP A 130 -9.33 11.22 -3.55
N ALA A 131 -9.79 10.35 -2.65
CA ALA A 131 -10.96 9.52 -2.87
C ALA A 131 -12.21 10.37 -3.08
N TYR A 132 -12.40 11.45 -2.29
CA TYR A 132 -13.51 12.38 -2.51
C TYR A 132 -13.48 13.02 -3.89
N ARG A 133 -12.32 13.49 -4.35
CA ARG A 133 -12.20 14.06 -5.71
C ARG A 133 -12.54 13.06 -6.82
N THR A 134 -12.15 11.79 -6.64
CA THR A 134 -12.53 10.73 -7.59
C THR A 134 -14.04 10.45 -7.52
N ALA A 135 -14.65 10.48 -6.34
CA ALA A 135 -16.10 10.32 -6.18
C ALA A 135 -16.87 11.48 -6.82
N ASP A 136 -16.43 12.73 -6.64
CA ASP A 136 -17.02 13.90 -7.29
C ASP A 136 -17.00 13.76 -8.81
N ALA A 137 -15.87 13.30 -9.38
CA ALA A 137 -15.75 13.03 -10.81
C ALA A 137 -16.75 11.96 -11.29
N LEU A 138 -16.94 10.88 -10.52
CA LEU A 138 -17.91 9.84 -10.82
C LEU A 138 -19.34 10.39 -10.79
N VAL A 139 -19.70 11.17 -9.76
CA VAL A 139 -21.03 11.79 -9.63
C VAL A 139 -21.31 12.72 -10.80
N MET A 140 -20.35 13.58 -11.18
CA MET A 140 -20.48 14.46 -12.35
C MET A 140 -20.70 13.66 -13.65
N ASP A 141 -20.04 12.51 -13.80
CA ASP A 141 -20.22 11.66 -14.98
C ASP A 141 -21.58 10.95 -15.00
N LEU A 142 -22.14 10.62 -13.83
CA LEU A 142 -23.51 10.10 -13.71
C LEU A 142 -24.54 11.16 -14.07
N GLU A 143 -24.41 12.35 -13.50
CA GLU A 143 -25.35 13.47 -13.69
C GLU A 143 -25.37 13.97 -15.15
N SER A 144 -24.20 13.99 -15.80
CA SER A 144 -24.06 14.36 -17.21
C SER A 144 -24.49 13.26 -18.19
N GLY A 145 -24.80 12.04 -17.72
CA GLY A 145 -25.08 10.89 -18.56
C GLY A 145 -23.85 10.28 -19.26
N SER A 146 -22.65 10.77 -18.91
CA SER A 146 -21.37 10.27 -19.42
C SER A 146 -21.14 8.81 -19.04
N ILE A 147 -21.72 8.33 -17.93
CA ILE A 147 -21.79 6.91 -17.58
C ILE A 147 -23.25 6.48 -17.35
N ARG A 148 -23.55 5.20 -17.60
CA ARG A 148 -24.91 4.67 -17.41
C ARG A 148 -25.25 4.68 -15.93
N ASN A 149 -26.41 5.20 -15.57
CA ASN A 149 -27.00 4.98 -14.26
C ASN A 149 -27.68 3.60 -14.25
N PRO A 150 -27.16 2.60 -13.51
CA PRO A 150 -27.74 1.26 -13.48
C PRO A 150 -29.18 1.26 -12.97
N LEU A 151 -29.53 2.20 -12.08
CA LEU A 151 -30.85 2.30 -11.46
C LEU A 151 -31.91 2.91 -12.39
N ALA A 152 -31.48 3.68 -13.40
CA ALA A 152 -32.40 4.30 -14.37
C ALA A 152 -32.91 3.31 -15.44
N SER A 153 -32.28 2.13 -15.55
CA SER A 153 -32.55 1.14 -16.61
C SER A 153 -33.42 -0.04 -16.14
N SER A 154 -33.79 -0.09 -14.87
CA SER A 154 -34.47 -1.23 -14.24
C SER A 154 -35.99 -1.08 -14.27
N THR A 155 -36.63 -1.43 -15.39
CA THR A 155 -38.04 -1.83 -15.41
C THR A 155 -38.26 -3.29 -14.94
N SER A 156 -37.17 -3.99 -14.62
CA SER A 156 -37.17 -5.37 -14.09
C SER A 156 -36.37 -5.42 -12.79
N SER A 157 -37.00 -5.89 -11.73
CA SER A 157 -36.61 -5.83 -10.32
C SER A 157 -35.40 -6.69 -9.91
N THR A 158 -34.52 -7.06 -10.83
CA THR A 158 -33.30 -7.82 -10.49
C THR A 158 -32.19 -6.85 -10.15
N SER A 159 -31.99 -6.60 -8.86
CA SER A 159 -30.89 -5.79 -8.33
C SER A 159 -29.55 -6.24 -8.93
N SER A 160 -28.72 -5.32 -9.43
CA SER A 160 -27.42 -5.64 -10.00
C SER A 160 -26.49 -6.39 -9.03
N THR A 161 -26.69 -6.21 -7.71
CA THR A 161 -25.97 -6.94 -6.65
C THR A 161 -26.27 -8.43 -6.65
N SER A 162 -27.54 -8.84 -6.79
CA SER A 162 -27.91 -10.26 -6.79
C SER A 162 -27.33 -11.02 -7.98
N SER A 163 -27.04 -10.32 -9.09
CA SER A 163 -26.36 -10.89 -10.25
C SER A 163 -24.89 -11.18 -9.96
N ILE A 164 -24.17 -10.27 -9.29
CA ILE A 164 -22.76 -10.47 -8.92
C ILE A 164 -22.64 -11.55 -7.85
N ASP A 165 -23.52 -11.56 -6.84
CA ASP A 165 -23.53 -12.60 -5.81
C ASP A 165 -23.78 -13.99 -6.42
N ALA A 166 -24.71 -14.10 -7.38
CA ALA A 166 -24.96 -15.33 -8.12
C ALA A 166 -23.77 -15.76 -8.98
N MET A 167 -23.03 -14.81 -9.58
CA MET A 167 -21.80 -15.10 -10.30
C MET A 167 -20.69 -15.57 -9.35
N LEU A 168 -20.49 -14.87 -8.22
CA LEU A 168 -19.51 -15.23 -7.21
C LEU A 168 -19.76 -16.62 -6.64
N ALA A 169 -21.03 -16.97 -6.38
CA ALA A 169 -21.45 -18.29 -5.91
C ALA A 169 -21.05 -19.44 -6.86
N GLN A 170 -20.92 -19.16 -8.16
CA GLN A 170 -20.48 -20.14 -9.16
C GLN A 170 -18.95 -20.24 -9.29
N THR A 171 -18.20 -19.36 -8.60
CA THR A 171 -16.73 -19.40 -8.62
C THR A 171 -16.15 -20.20 -7.47
N ARG A 172 -14.90 -20.65 -7.62
CA ARG A 172 -14.13 -21.27 -6.53
C ARG A 172 -13.92 -20.35 -5.32
N VAL A 173 -14.15 -19.04 -5.48
CA VAL A 173 -13.94 -18.02 -4.45
C VAL A 173 -15.14 -17.91 -3.50
N ALA A 174 -16.32 -18.46 -3.87
CA ALA A 174 -17.51 -18.45 -3.02
C ALA A 174 -17.26 -19.03 -1.62
N LYS A 175 -16.41 -20.07 -1.52
CA LYS A 175 -16.07 -20.72 -0.25
C LYS A 175 -15.09 -19.91 0.60
N THR A 176 -14.50 -18.86 0.05
CA THR A 176 -13.47 -18.03 0.70
C THR A 176 -13.83 -16.54 0.69
N SER A 177 -15.06 -16.19 0.32
CA SER A 177 -15.54 -14.82 0.42
C SER A 177 -15.85 -14.51 1.88
N VAL A 178 -15.36 -13.37 2.36
CA VAL A 178 -15.57 -12.91 3.73
C VAL A 178 -16.50 -11.70 3.67
N SER A 179 -17.71 -11.84 4.21
CA SER A 179 -18.63 -10.72 4.36
C SER A 179 -18.16 -9.78 5.49
N TYR A 180 -18.81 -8.62 5.62
CA TYR A 180 -18.53 -7.73 6.74
C TYR A 180 -18.87 -8.37 8.10
N ASP A 181 -19.96 -9.15 8.16
CA ASP A 181 -20.35 -9.86 9.38
C ASP A 181 -19.36 -10.99 9.73
N ASP A 182 -18.82 -11.68 8.72
CA ASP A 182 -17.74 -12.64 8.91
C ASP A 182 -16.47 -11.95 9.45
N TRP A 183 -16.11 -10.80 8.90
CA TRP A 183 -15.00 -9.99 9.41
C TRP A 183 -15.22 -9.57 10.88
N LEU A 184 -16.43 -9.16 11.26
CA LEU A 184 -16.74 -8.81 12.67
C LEU A 184 -16.56 -10.01 13.61
N ARG A 185 -16.83 -11.24 13.15
CA ARG A 185 -16.57 -12.46 13.93
C ARG A 185 -15.07 -12.69 14.11
N ILE A 186 -14.27 -12.48 13.06
CA ILE A 186 -12.80 -12.53 13.15
C ILE A 186 -12.29 -11.46 14.12
N ASP A 187 -12.77 -10.22 14.01
CA ASP A 187 -12.40 -9.10 14.87
C ASP A 187 -12.67 -9.40 16.35
N ALA A 188 -13.88 -9.90 16.66
CA ALA A 188 -14.25 -10.29 18.02
C ALA A 188 -13.36 -11.42 18.56
N HIS A 189 -13.02 -12.41 17.74
CA HIS A 189 -12.11 -13.48 18.10
C HIS A 189 -10.70 -12.95 18.44
N GLU A 190 -10.11 -12.13 17.56
CA GLU A 190 -8.79 -11.53 17.78
C GLU A 190 -8.75 -10.69 19.07
N ILE A 191 -9.80 -9.90 19.34
CA ILE A 191 -9.90 -9.09 20.56
C ILE A 191 -9.97 -9.99 21.80
N ALA A 192 -10.83 -11.01 21.79
CA ALA A 192 -11.00 -11.92 22.92
C ALA A 192 -9.69 -12.65 23.29
N VAL A 193 -8.94 -13.14 22.29
CA VAL A 193 -7.62 -13.76 22.51
C VAL A 193 -6.60 -12.73 22.99
N GLY A 194 -6.65 -11.51 22.48
CA GLY A 194 -5.77 -10.42 22.90
C GLY A 194 -5.94 -10.05 24.38
N VAL A 195 -7.19 -10.00 24.87
CA VAL A 195 -7.49 -9.68 26.28
C VAL A 195 -6.78 -10.65 27.24
N ALA A 196 -6.77 -11.95 26.92
CA ALA A 196 -6.06 -12.95 27.73
C ALA A 196 -4.54 -12.72 27.82
N HIS A 197 -3.98 -11.96 26.89
CA HIS A 197 -2.55 -11.63 26.80
C HIS A 197 -2.25 -10.15 27.13
N ASN A 198 -3.20 -9.39 27.69
CA ASN A 198 -3.08 -7.95 27.91
C ASN A 198 -2.74 -7.14 26.63
N LYS A 199 -3.28 -7.57 25.49
CA LYS A 199 -3.13 -6.91 24.18
C LYS A 199 -4.48 -6.37 23.70
N PRO A 200 -4.51 -5.32 22.86
CA PRO A 200 -5.76 -4.86 22.24
C PRO A 200 -6.42 -5.94 21.36
N ARG A 201 -5.59 -6.80 20.76
CA ARG A 201 -5.97 -7.99 19.99
C ARG A 201 -4.76 -8.89 19.78
N GLU A 202 -5.01 -10.16 19.50
CA GLU A 202 -4.05 -11.08 18.93
C GLU A 202 -4.46 -11.40 17.50
N LYS A 203 -3.64 -11.02 16.50
CA LYS A 203 -4.04 -11.17 15.11
C LYS A 203 -3.88 -12.61 14.65
N LEU A 204 -4.85 -13.12 13.92
CA LEU A 204 -4.67 -14.34 13.14
C LEU A 204 -3.68 -14.05 12.02
N THR A 205 -2.68 -14.90 11.84
CA THR A 205 -1.61 -14.66 10.85
C THR A 205 -1.70 -15.58 9.63
N SER A 206 -2.63 -16.53 9.67
CA SER A 206 -2.94 -17.44 8.58
C SER A 206 -4.33 -17.19 8.01
N VAL A 207 -4.46 -17.20 6.69
CA VAL A 207 -5.76 -17.13 6.00
C VAL A 207 -6.65 -18.32 6.40
N ASN A 208 -6.07 -19.51 6.59
CA ASN A 208 -6.86 -20.68 6.97
C ASN A 208 -7.48 -20.50 8.36
N GLU A 209 -6.73 -19.98 9.34
CA GLU A 209 -7.25 -19.70 10.68
C GLU A 209 -8.39 -18.68 10.64
N MET A 210 -8.25 -17.63 9.82
CA MET A 210 -9.32 -16.65 9.61
C MET A 210 -10.60 -17.30 9.05
N LEU A 211 -10.46 -18.18 8.05
CA LEU A 211 -11.59 -18.90 7.45
C LEU A 211 -12.21 -19.92 8.41
N ASP A 212 -11.41 -20.57 9.26
CA ASP A 212 -11.88 -21.53 10.25
C ASP A 212 -12.76 -20.85 11.32
N VAL A 213 -12.37 -19.64 11.78
CA VAL A 213 -13.16 -18.85 12.74
C VAL A 213 -14.58 -18.54 12.23
N ILE A 214 -14.74 -18.36 10.93
CA ILE A 214 -16.04 -18.04 10.31
C ILE A 214 -16.79 -19.28 9.82
N GLY A 215 -16.18 -20.47 9.88
CA GLY A 215 -16.78 -21.74 9.48
C GLY A 215 -16.65 -22.05 7.99
N CYS A 216 -15.70 -21.43 7.29
CA CYS A 216 -15.44 -21.62 5.86
C CYS A 216 -14.39 -22.72 5.57
N SER A 217 -14.11 -23.60 6.52
CA SER A 217 -13.06 -24.62 6.38
C SER A 217 -13.32 -25.52 5.16
N LYS A 218 -12.25 -25.87 4.44
CA LYS A 218 -12.33 -26.80 3.32
C LYS A 218 -12.57 -28.20 3.89
N ASP A 219 -13.73 -28.79 3.59
CA ASP A 219 -13.79 -30.24 3.50
C ASP A 219 -12.64 -30.69 2.59
N GLN A 220 -11.81 -31.59 3.16
CA GLN A 220 -10.59 -32.15 2.58
C GLN A 220 -10.76 -32.68 1.15
#